data_AF-A0AAP4UAZ0-F1
#
_entry.id   AF-A0AAP4UAZ0-F1
#
_cell.length_a   1.000
_cell.length_b   1.000
_cell.length_c   1.000
_cell.angle_alpha   90.00
_cell.angle_beta   90.00
_cell.angle_gamma   90.00
#
_symmetry.space_group_name_H-M   'P 1'
#
loop_
_entity.id
_entity.type
_entity.pdbx_description
1 polymer ?
#
loop_
_entity_poly.entity_id
_entity_poly.type
_entity_poly.pdbx_seq_one_letter_code
_entity_poly.pdbx_strand_id
1 'polypeptide(L)'
;MNDGKSFQDIQTLVIELITRISNNGFKSEKENVSSTIIELQDFIASNLYDTATERKEVEADIKTLLKMRKEYKSLRNLNILSFTIVPLSFAVATFIFLMIVSDVRMGYSKEQIDQSIRVMIVNNSDLTTLDFALKNPRIDNPSRTTKFERYPDNVNLNDVLMSLKAEHYTQTNPETQFLNKLNAIIIEHNEVDPFSKLLNHQKDLFDNVRFKAKGSYNDIDDDINKIAQELYSKNKLVDEYLDKSNLSFWVSVFGLVIALLTTLVQFIATRKNKYVLQKL
;
A
#
# COMPACT_ATOMS: atom_id res chain seq x y z
N MET A 1 64.49 -41.94 18.29
CA MET A 1 63.29 -42.83 18.31
C MET A 1 62.44 -42.47 19.52
N ASN A 2 61.73 -41.34 19.50
CA ASN A 2 60.61 -41.11 20.42
C ASN A 2 59.55 -40.13 19.86
N ASP A 3 59.51 -39.95 18.53
CA ASP A 3 58.66 -38.92 17.88
C ASP A 3 57.27 -39.44 17.51
N GLY A 4 57.02 -40.75 17.69
CA GLY A 4 55.75 -41.39 17.31
C GLY A 4 54.61 -41.25 18.32
N LYS A 5 54.91 -40.95 19.60
CA LYS A 5 53.87 -40.82 20.64
C LYS A 5 53.13 -39.48 20.56
N SER A 6 53.84 -38.38 20.34
CA SER A 6 53.27 -37.03 20.25
C SER A 6 52.23 -36.90 19.13
N PHE A 7 52.51 -37.49 17.95
CA PHE A 7 51.60 -37.39 16.80
C PHE A 7 50.33 -38.23 16.98
N GLN A 8 50.44 -39.43 17.56
CA GLN A 8 49.28 -40.28 17.89
C GLN A 8 48.37 -39.59 18.93
N ASP A 9 48.95 -38.89 19.90
CA ASP A 9 48.20 -38.16 20.94
C ASP A 9 47.45 -36.95 20.34
N ILE A 10 48.08 -36.21 19.42
CA ILE A 10 47.45 -35.10 18.68
C ILE A 10 46.30 -35.61 17.78
N GLN A 11 46.52 -36.70 17.05
CA GLN A 11 45.47 -37.30 16.22
C GLN A 11 44.27 -37.77 17.07
N THR A 12 44.54 -38.35 18.24
CA THR A 12 43.51 -38.78 19.19
C THR A 12 42.69 -37.59 19.68
N LEU A 13 43.32 -36.48 20.06
CA LEU A 13 42.64 -35.26 20.51
C LEU A 13 41.81 -34.60 19.41
N VAL A 14 42.32 -34.57 18.17
CA VAL A 14 41.59 -34.03 17.01
C VAL A 14 40.37 -34.90 16.67
N ILE A 15 40.52 -36.23 16.70
CA ILE A 15 39.41 -37.17 16.49
C ILE A 15 38.37 -37.02 17.60
N GLU A 16 38.79 -36.85 18.85
CA GLU A 16 37.88 -36.66 19.98
C GLU A 16 37.10 -35.34 19.86
N LEU A 17 37.76 -34.27 19.40
CA LEU A 17 37.14 -32.98 19.13
C LEU A 17 36.11 -33.07 17.99
N ILE A 18 36.47 -33.70 16.88
CA ILE A 18 35.57 -33.91 15.73
C ILE A 18 34.37 -34.76 16.16
N THR A 19 34.59 -35.79 16.98
CA THR A 19 33.53 -36.68 17.50
C THR A 19 32.59 -35.93 18.45
N ARG A 20 33.10 -35.07 19.34
CA ARG A 20 32.27 -34.23 20.23
C ARG A 20 31.47 -33.17 19.47
N ILE A 21 32.04 -32.56 18.43
CA ILE A 21 31.35 -31.60 17.55
C ILE A 21 30.25 -32.30 16.74
N SER A 22 30.51 -33.52 16.26
CA SER A 22 29.56 -34.34 15.50
C SER A 22 28.38 -34.84 16.35
N ASN A 23 28.64 -35.25 17.60
CA ASN A 23 27.62 -35.89 18.45
C ASN A 23 26.71 -34.90 19.20
N ASN A 24 27.17 -33.70 19.52
CA ASN A 24 26.41 -32.80 20.42
C ASN A 24 25.52 -31.78 19.73
N GLY A 25 25.59 -31.63 18.40
CA GLY A 25 24.81 -30.64 17.66
C GLY A 25 25.16 -29.19 18.04
N PHE A 26 25.31 -28.33 17.02
CA PHE A 26 25.84 -26.95 17.14
C PHE A 26 25.10 -25.96 18.06
N LYS A 27 24.11 -26.40 18.85
CA LYS A 27 23.28 -25.56 19.72
C LYS A 27 23.68 -25.58 21.20
N SER A 28 24.37 -26.61 21.68
CA SER A 28 24.75 -26.71 23.10
C SER A 28 26.20 -26.29 23.30
N GLU A 29 26.38 -25.15 23.97
CA GLU A 29 27.63 -24.62 24.54
C GLU A 29 28.77 -24.24 23.59
N LYS A 30 28.59 -23.03 23.07
CA LYS A 30 29.63 -22.17 22.51
C LYS A 30 30.81 -21.92 23.49
N GLU A 31 30.59 -22.06 24.79
CA GLU A 31 31.64 -21.96 25.83
C GLU A 31 32.53 -23.20 25.87
N ASN A 32 31.96 -24.41 25.83
CA ASN A 32 32.73 -25.66 25.86
C ASN A 32 33.56 -25.87 24.59
N VAL A 33 33.07 -25.45 23.42
CA VAL A 33 33.87 -25.47 22.20
C VAL A 33 34.98 -24.41 22.25
N SER A 34 34.73 -23.26 22.87
CA SER A 34 35.74 -22.19 22.97
C SER A 34 36.86 -22.53 23.96
N SER A 35 36.57 -23.18 25.09
CA SER A 35 37.57 -23.65 26.05
C SER A 35 38.42 -24.78 25.45
N THR A 36 37.80 -25.74 24.77
CA THR A 36 38.54 -26.87 24.17
C THR A 36 39.47 -26.41 23.02
N ILE A 37 39.09 -25.38 22.26
CA ILE A 37 39.97 -24.78 21.23
C ILE A 37 41.16 -24.07 21.87
N ILE A 38 40.96 -23.38 23.00
CA ILE A 38 42.05 -22.71 23.73
C ILE A 38 43.01 -23.74 24.33
N GLU A 39 42.49 -24.82 24.94
CA GLU A 39 43.30 -25.92 25.46
C GLU A 39 44.10 -26.62 24.36
N LEU A 40 43.50 -26.82 23.17
CA LEU A 40 44.23 -27.32 22.00
C LEU A 40 45.31 -26.35 21.53
N GLN A 41 45.05 -25.04 21.53
CA GLN A 41 46.06 -24.04 21.19
C GLN A 41 47.24 -24.06 22.16
N ASP A 42 46.97 -24.17 23.46
CA ASP A 42 48.00 -24.22 24.50
C ASP A 42 48.77 -25.56 24.50
N PHE A 43 48.09 -26.67 24.18
CA PHE A 43 48.72 -27.99 24.03
C PHE A 43 49.61 -28.07 22.78
N ILE A 44 49.14 -27.53 21.65
CA ILE A 44 49.93 -27.42 20.41
C ILE A 44 51.11 -26.47 20.62
N ALA A 45 50.93 -25.35 21.34
CA ALA A 45 52.01 -24.41 21.65
C ALA A 45 53.07 -24.99 22.62
N SER A 46 52.67 -25.87 23.54
CA SER A 46 53.59 -26.52 24.49
C SER A 46 54.33 -27.74 23.95
N ASN A 47 53.78 -28.43 22.94
CA ASN A 47 54.39 -29.65 22.37
C ASN A 47 55.06 -29.48 20.98
N LEU A 48 54.93 -28.34 20.30
CA LEU A 48 55.60 -28.10 18.99
C LEU A 48 56.87 -27.24 19.09
N TYR A 49 57.88 -27.82 19.72
CA TYR A 49 59.28 -27.42 19.54
C TYR A 49 60.07 -28.49 18.79
N ASP A 50 59.58 -28.93 17.63
CA ASP A 50 60.47 -29.23 16.51
C ASP A 50 59.72 -29.21 15.16
N THR A 51 60.41 -28.73 14.12
CA THR A 51 59.99 -28.58 12.71
C THR A 51 59.18 -27.32 12.31
N ALA A 52 59.83 -26.43 11.56
CA ALA A 52 59.26 -25.20 11.00
C ALA A 52 58.23 -25.41 9.88
N THR A 53 58.10 -26.64 9.37
CA THR A 53 57.18 -27.01 8.28
C THR A 53 55.76 -27.15 8.80
N GLU A 54 55.57 -27.81 9.95
CA GLU A 54 54.27 -27.99 10.59
C GLU A 54 53.66 -26.65 11.04
N ARG A 55 54.50 -25.69 11.46
CA ARG A 55 54.05 -24.32 11.78
C ARG A 55 53.42 -23.61 10.58
N LYS A 56 53.98 -23.77 9.38
CA LYS A 56 53.44 -23.12 8.17
C LYS A 56 52.11 -23.72 7.73
N GLU A 57 51.93 -25.02 7.92
CA GLU A 57 50.69 -25.72 7.60
C GLU A 57 49.58 -25.34 8.58
N VAL A 58 49.87 -25.34 9.89
CA VAL A 58 48.93 -24.90 10.93
C VAL A 58 48.56 -23.42 10.76
N GLU A 59 49.50 -22.54 10.42
CA GLU A 59 49.20 -21.13 10.12
C GLU A 59 48.31 -20.97 8.89
N ALA A 60 48.52 -21.79 7.85
CA ALA A 60 47.68 -21.78 6.66
C ALA A 60 46.24 -22.22 7.00
N ASP A 61 46.08 -23.27 7.79
CA ASP A 61 44.79 -23.79 8.24
C ASP A 61 44.05 -22.81 9.15
N ILE A 62 44.76 -22.16 10.08
CA ILE A 62 44.17 -21.09 10.91
C ILE A 62 43.69 -19.94 10.03
N LYS A 63 44.46 -19.56 9.01
CA LYS A 63 44.09 -18.46 8.10
C LYS A 63 42.89 -18.82 7.21
N THR A 64 42.77 -20.07 6.75
CA THR A 64 41.60 -20.54 5.99
C THR A 64 40.35 -20.59 6.87
N LEU A 65 40.46 -21.10 8.10
CA LEU A 65 39.38 -21.11 9.10
C LEU A 65 38.90 -19.70 9.47
N LEU A 66 39.82 -18.75 9.65
CA LEU A 66 39.47 -17.35 9.92
C LEU A 66 38.76 -16.70 8.73
N LYS A 67 39.19 -16.99 7.50
CA LYS A 67 38.52 -16.51 6.28
C LYS A 67 37.11 -17.07 6.16
N MET A 68 36.94 -18.38 6.36
CA MET A 68 35.62 -19.04 6.39
C MET A 68 34.72 -18.40 7.45
N ARG A 69 35.20 -18.22 8.69
CA ARG A 69 34.44 -17.57 9.78
C ARG A 69 33.95 -16.16 9.41
N LYS A 70 34.78 -15.37 8.72
CA LYS A 70 34.42 -14.01 8.27
C LYS A 70 33.33 -14.04 7.20
N GLU A 71 33.42 -14.97 6.25
CA GLU A 71 32.41 -15.19 5.20
C GLU A 71 31.07 -15.68 5.79
N TYR A 72 31.08 -16.65 6.70
CA TYR A 72 29.87 -17.11 7.42
C TYR A 72 29.20 -15.99 8.23
N LYS A 73 29.98 -15.17 8.94
CA LYS A 73 29.44 -14.06 9.74
C LYS A 73 28.79 -13.00 8.84
N SER A 74 29.38 -12.70 7.69
CA SER A 74 28.83 -11.80 6.68
C SER A 74 27.50 -12.31 6.10
N LEU A 75 27.45 -13.60 5.73
CA LEU A 75 26.24 -14.22 5.19
C LEU A 75 25.10 -14.30 6.22
N ARG A 76 25.44 -14.59 7.48
CA ARG A 76 24.45 -14.60 8.58
C ARG A 76 23.85 -13.21 8.80
N ASN A 77 24.66 -12.16 8.77
CA ASN A 77 24.18 -10.79 8.94
C ASN A 77 23.29 -10.34 7.78
N LEU A 78 23.58 -10.76 6.54
CA LEU A 78 22.73 -10.51 5.37
C LEU A 78 21.38 -11.24 5.46
N ASN A 79 21.37 -12.49 5.91
CA ASN A 79 20.12 -13.25 6.09
C ASN A 79 19.25 -12.66 7.19
N ILE A 80 19.84 -12.27 8.34
CA ILE A 80 19.10 -11.63 9.44
C ILE A 80 18.53 -10.28 8.99
N LEU A 81 19.31 -9.48 8.26
CA LEU A 81 18.86 -8.20 7.72
C LEU A 81 17.69 -8.37 6.72
N SER A 82 17.75 -9.38 5.85
CA SER A 82 16.68 -9.66 4.91
C SER A 82 15.39 -10.14 5.59
N PHE A 83 15.51 -10.88 6.68
CA PHE A 83 14.38 -11.40 7.45
C PHE A 83 13.65 -10.30 8.24
N THR A 84 14.32 -9.18 8.55
CA THR A 84 13.72 -8.06 9.29
C THR A 84 13.21 -6.95 8.37
N ILE A 85 13.96 -6.60 7.33
CA ILE A 85 13.61 -5.45 6.46
C ILE A 85 12.39 -5.76 5.58
N VAL A 86 12.30 -6.97 5.03
CA VAL A 86 11.20 -7.33 4.12
C VAL A 86 9.83 -7.27 4.80
N PRO A 87 9.57 -7.95 5.94
CA PRO A 87 8.27 -7.86 6.60
C PRO A 87 7.97 -6.46 7.14
N LEU A 88 8.99 -5.71 7.56
CA LEU A 88 8.82 -4.33 7.99
C LEU A 88 8.37 -3.42 6.83
N SER A 89 8.98 -3.57 5.65
CA SER A 89 8.58 -2.82 4.46
C SER A 89 7.15 -3.14 4.02
N PHE A 90 6.75 -4.40 4.11
CA PHE A 90 5.38 -4.83 3.82
C PHE A 90 4.38 -4.25 4.83
N ALA A 91 4.70 -4.27 6.13
CA ALA A 91 3.86 -3.67 7.18
C ALA A 91 3.70 -2.16 7.02
N VAL A 92 4.76 -1.44 6.63
CA VAL A 92 4.67 0.00 6.36
C VAL A 92 3.82 0.27 5.12
N ALA A 93 3.98 -0.51 4.05
CA ALA A 93 3.17 -0.37 2.84
C ALA A 93 1.68 -0.63 3.09
N THR A 94 1.34 -1.68 3.86
CA THR A 94 -0.06 -1.96 4.24
C THR A 94 -0.62 -0.89 5.15
N PHE A 95 0.16 -0.34 6.08
CA PHE A 95 -0.26 0.76 6.93
C PHE A 95 -0.57 2.04 6.14
N ILE A 96 0.32 2.41 5.19
CA ILE A 96 0.09 3.57 4.31
C ILE A 96 -1.16 3.35 3.44
N PHE A 97 -1.31 2.15 2.86
CA PHE A 97 -2.48 1.80 2.07
C PHE A 97 -3.77 1.91 2.88
N LEU A 98 -3.78 1.37 4.11
CA LEU A 98 -4.93 1.49 5.01
C LEU A 98 -5.23 2.95 5.34
N MET A 99 -4.24 3.79 5.61
CA MET A 99 -4.46 5.21 5.89
C MET A 99 -5.09 5.97 4.71
N ILE A 100 -4.70 5.64 3.48
CA ILE A 100 -5.27 6.27 2.27
C ILE A 100 -6.73 5.82 2.06
N VAL A 101 -7.02 4.54 2.33
CA VAL A 101 -8.36 3.98 2.14
C VAL A 101 -9.31 4.38 3.28
N SER A 102 -8.81 4.53 4.50
CA SER A 102 -9.59 4.79 5.70
C SER A 102 -9.76 6.28 5.99
N ASP A 103 -10.01 7.14 4.99
CA ASP A 103 -10.44 8.53 5.22
C ASP A 103 -11.84 8.52 5.86
N VAL A 104 -11.86 8.17 7.14
CA VAL A 104 -13.03 8.04 8.01
C VAL A 104 -13.21 9.39 8.66
N ARG A 105 -14.29 10.07 8.30
CA ARG A 105 -14.65 11.37 8.86
C ARG A 105 -16.00 11.27 9.56
N MET A 106 -16.19 12.17 10.53
CA MET A 106 -17.52 12.40 11.10
C MET A 106 -18.36 13.14 10.06
N GLY A 107 -19.51 12.60 9.73
CA GLY A 107 -20.37 13.14 8.68
C GLY A 107 -21.70 12.42 8.58
N TYR A 108 -22.53 12.88 7.65
CA TYR A 108 -23.81 12.26 7.34
C TYR A 108 -23.62 11.17 6.29
N SER A 109 -24.13 9.97 6.55
CA SER A 109 -24.07 8.90 5.54
C SER A 109 -25.07 9.19 4.41
N LYS A 110 -24.79 8.63 3.23
CA LYS A 110 -25.70 8.64 2.08
C LYS A 110 -27.07 8.11 2.50
N GLU A 111 -27.09 6.98 3.20
CA GLU A 111 -28.30 6.36 3.73
C GLU A 111 -29.17 7.34 4.54
N GLN A 112 -28.56 8.11 5.45
CA GLN A 112 -29.31 9.06 6.29
C GLN A 112 -29.90 10.21 5.48
N ILE A 113 -29.16 10.72 4.49
CA ILE A 113 -29.62 11.78 3.58
C ILE A 113 -30.73 11.24 2.67
N ASP A 114 -30.52 10.07 2.08
CA ASP A 114 -31.46 9.40 1.18
C ASP A 114 -32.78 9.10 1.89
N GLN A 115 -32.75 8.59 3.12
CA GLN A 115 -33.93 8.35 3.94
C GLN A 115 -34.67 9.65 4.27
N SER A 116 -33.94 10.72 4.64
CA SER A 116 -34.55 12.02 4.93
C SER A 116 -35.30 12.58 3.72
N ILE A 117 -34.65 12.59 2.56
CA ILE A 117 -35.24 13.06 1.30
C ILE A 117 -36.40 12.16 0.87
N ARG A 118 -36.29 10.84 1.00
CA ARG A 118 -37.37 9.89 0.70
C ARG A 118 -38.63 10.18 1.50
N VAL A 119 -38.51 10.41 2.80
CA VAL A 119 -39.64 10.77 3.67
C VAL A 119 -40.27 12.10 3.24
N MET A 120 -39.44 13.10 2.90
CA MET A 120 -39.92 14.39 2.41
C MET A 120 -40.71 14.28 1.11
N ILE A 121 -40.25 13.45 0.16
CA ILE A 121 -40.95 13.18 -1.11
C ILE A 121 -42.29 12.50 -0.86
N VAL A 122 -42.34 11.50 0.03
CA VAL A 122 -43.59 10.81 0.40
C VAL A 122 -44.60 11.81 0.96
N ASN A 123 -44.13 12.76 1.77
CA ASN A 123 -44.91 13.83 2.38
C ASN A 123 -45.23 15.02 1.46
N ASN A 124 -44.93 14.94 0.15
CA ASN A 124 -45.15 16.00 -0.84
C ASN A 124 -44.45 17.32 -0.48
N SER A 125 -43.22 17.26 0.03
CA SER A 125 -42.41 18.46 0.25
C SER A 125 -42.07 19.13 -1.08
N ASP A 126 -41.99 20.47 -1.07
CA ASP A 126 -41.60 21.25 -2.24
C ASP A 126 -40.10 21.16 -2.52
N LEU A 127 -39.71 21.57 -3.74
CA LEU A 127 -38.32 21.50 -4.19
C LEU A 127 -37.38 22.33 -3.31
N THR A 128 -37.85 23.49 -2.84
CA THR A 128 -37.08 24.39 -1.96
C THR A 128 -36.79 23.76 -0.61
N THR A 129 -37.73 23.02 -0.04
CA THR A 129 -37.54 22.30 1.22
C THR A 129 -36.55 21.16 1.06
N LEU A 130 -36.60 20.43 -0.07
CA LEU A 130 -35.66 19.36 -0.38
C LEU A 130 -34.22 19.90 -0.52
N ASP A 131 -34.03 21.01 -1.24
CA ASP A 131 -32.72 21.65 -1.40
C ASP A 131 -32.18 22.19 -0.07
N PHE A 132 -33.07 22.79 0.74
CA PHE A 132 -32.70 23.25 2.08
C PHE A 132 -32.29 22.09 3.00
N ALA A 133 -33.03 20.98 2.98
CA ALA A 133 -32.76 19.79 3.78
C ALA A 133 -31.43 19.12 3.41
N LEU A 134 -31.09 19.11 2.11
CA LEU A 134 -29.80 18.61 1.64
C LEU A 134 -28.64 19.46 2.17
N LYS A 135 -28.78 20.79 2.14
CA LYS A 135 -27.76 21.74 2.63
C LYS A 135 -27.65 21.76 4.16
N ASN A 136 -28.74 21.44 4.85
CA ASN A 136 -28.83 21.47 6.31
C ASN A 136 -29.45 20.17 6.85
N PRO A 137 -28.71 19.05 6.80
CA PRO A 137 -29.24 17.78 7.23
C PRO A 137 -29.55 17.82 8.74
N ARG A 138 -30.84 17.76 9.10
CA ARG A 138 -31.29 17.60 10.49
C ARG A 138 -31.20 16.14 10.91
N ILE A 139 -29.99 15.60 10.90
CA ILE A 139 -29.73 14.21 11.29
C ILE A 139 -29.09 14.23 12.67
N ASP A 140 -29.81 13.69 13.64
CA ASP A 140 -29.29 13.49 14.99
C ASP A 140 -28.20 12.41 14.96
N ASN A 141 -27.03 12.75 15.50
CA ASN A 141 -25.80 11.94 15.54
C ASN A 141 -25.11 11.70 14.18
N PRO A 142 -24.05 12.46 13.85
CA PRO A 142 -23.19 12.13 12.72
C PRO A 142 -22.54 10.76 12.93
N SER A 143 -22.57 9.92 11.90
CA SER A 143 -21.93 8.60 11.94
C SER A 143 -20.47 8.70 11.49
N ARG A 144 -19.65 7.71 11.90
CA ARG A 144 -18.33 7.51 11.30
C ARG A 144 -18.56 6.89 9.93
N THR A 145 -18.31 7.67 8.88
CA THR A 145 -18.52 7.26 7.51
C THR A 145 -17.21 7.24 6.76
N THR A 146 -17.04 6.26 5.89
CA THR A 146 -15.95 6.27 4.92
C THR A 146 -16.29 7.21 3.78
N LYS A 147 -15.27 7.66 3.04
CA LYS A 147 -15.44 8.48 1.83
C LYS A 147 -16.46 7.91 0.82
N PHE A 148 -16.62 6.59 0.75
CA PHE A 148 -17.55 5.93 -0.19
C PHE A 148 -19.01 5.98 0.27
N GLU A 149 -19.24 6.08 1.57
CA GLU A 149 -20.56 6.07 2.22
C GLU A 149 -21.14 7.47 2.42
N ARG A 150 -20.46 8.52 1.95
CA ARG A 150 -20.85 9.92 2.11
C ARG A 150 -21.05 10.57 0.74
N TYR A 151 -22.03 11.47 0.63
CA TYR A 151 -22.05 12.42 -0.47
C TYR A 151 -20.91 13.45 -0.30
N PRO A 152 -20.33 13.98 -1.40
CA PRO A 152 -19.41 15.11 -1.30
C PRO A 152 -20.12 16.33 -0.69
N ASP A 153 -19.37 17.22 -0.03
CA ASP A 153 -19.93 18.35 0.73
C ASP A 153 -20.75 19.34 -0.14
N ASN A 154 -20.57 19.30 -1.45
CA ASN A 154 -21.24 20.14 -2.44
C ASN A 154 -22.10 19.33 -3.43
N VAL A 155 -22.65 18.19 -2.99
CA VAL A 155 -23.51 17.36 -3.84
C VAL A 155 -24.74 18.14 -4.33
N ASN A 156 -25.11 17.95 -5.59
CA ASN A 156 -26.32 18.55 -6.16
C ASN A 156 -27.56 17.73 -5.79
N LEU A 157 -28.71 18.39 -5.56
CA LEU A 157 -29.98 17.71 -5.29
C LEU A 157 -30.36 16.73 -6.40
N ASN A 158 -30.14 17.07 -7.67
CA ASN A 158 -30.38 16.15 -8.79
C ASN A 158 -29.59 14.84 -8.64
N ASP A 159 -28.36 14.88 -8.13
CA ASP A 159 -27.54 13.67 -8.00
C ASP A 159 -28.11 12.74 -6.92
N VAL A 160 -28.61 13.30 -5.82
CA VAL A 160 -29.31 12.57 -4.76
C VAL A 160 -30.63 11.99 -5.28
N LEU A 161 -31.42 12.77 -6.02
CA LEU A 161 -32.69 12.29 -6.61
C LEU A 161 -32.46 11.16 -7.64
N MET A 162 -31.41 11.26 -8.45
CA MET A 162 -31.04 10.20 -9.40
C MET A 162 -30.50 8.96 -8.70
N SER A 163 -29.73 9.13 -7.61
CA SER A 163 -29.27 8.03 -6.76
C SER A 163 -30.46 7.28 -6.16
N LEU A 164 -31.40 7.99 -5.54
CA LEU A 164 -32.66 7.43 -5.02
C LEU A 164 -33.46 6.70 -6.09
N LYS A 165 -33.53 7.26 -7.30
CA LYS A 165 -34.21 6.63 -8.43
C LYS A 165 -33.54 5.31 -8.82
N ALA A 166 -32.21 5.31 -8.96
CA ALA A 166 -31.44 4.12 -9.29
C ALA A 166 -31.59 3.05 -8.21
N GLU A 167 -31.43 3.42 -6.94
CA GLU A 167 -31.61 2.53 -5.79
C GLU A 167 -33.02 1.90 -5.80
N HIS A 168 -34.05 2.71 -6.01
CA HIS A 168 -35.43 2.23 -6.03
C HIS A 168 -35.70 1.22 -7.15
N TYR A 169 -35.08 1.37 -8.33
CA TYR A 169 -35.17 0.39 -9.41
C TYR A 169 -34.44 -0.93 -9.11
N THR A 170 -33.50 -0.95 -8.16
CA THR A 170 -32.78 -2.17 -7.76
C THR A 170 -33.52 -2.98 -6.70
N GLN A 171 -34.62 -2.47 -6.15
CA GLN A 171 -35.44 -3.17 -5.15
C GLN A 171 -36.30 -4.26 -5.79
N THR A 172 -36.52 -5.36 -5.06
CA THR A 172 -37.31 -6.52 -5.54
C THR A 172 -38.76 -6.15 -5.89
N ASN A 173 -39.35 -5.15 -5.20
CA ASN A 173 -40.71 -4.67 -5.43
C ASN A 173 -40.73 -3.12 -5.41
N PRO A 174 -40.44 -2.46 -6.54
CA PRO A 174 -40.41 -1.00 -6.58
C PRO A 174 -41.82 -0.42 -6.47
N GLU A 175 -42.05 0.44 -5.48
CA GLU A 175 -43.30 1.18 -5.33
C GLU A 175 -43.49 2.19 -6.48
N THR A 176 -44.47 1.94 -7.34
CA THR A 176 -44.77 2.81 -8.51
C THR A 176 -45.18 4.22 -8.09
N GLN A 177 -45.87 4.38 -6.96
CA GLN A 177 -46.33 5.68 -6.48
C GLN A 177 -45.17 6.59 -6.08
N PHE A 178 -44.16 6.05 -5.39
CA PHE A 178 -42.95 6.79 -5.04
C PHE A 178 -42.19 7.21 -6.30
N LEU A 179 -42.02 6.31 -7.27
CA LEU A 179 -41.36 6.63 -8.54
C LEU A 179 -42.07 7.75 -9.31
N ASN A 180 -43.40 7.76 -9.33
CA ASN A 180 -44.15 8.82 -10.00
C ASN A 180 -43.90 10.19 -9.34
N LYS A 181 -43.93 10.26 -7.99
CA LYS A 181 -43.60 11.49 -7.26
C LYS A 181 -42.16 11.93 -7.49
N LEU A 182 -41.22 10.99 -7.38
CA LEU A 182 -39.80 11.25 -7.60
C LEU A 182 -39.54 11.78 -9.02
N ASN A 183 -40.15 11.17 -10.04
CA ASN A 183 -40.01 11.62 -11.42
C ASN A 183 -40.60 13.02 -11.64
N ALA A 184 -41.75 13.33 -11.02
CA ALA A 184 -42.33 14.66 -11.09
C ALA A 184 -41.38 15.73 -10.50
N ILE A 185 -40.78 15.45 -9.33
CA ILE A 185 -39.81 16.35 -8.69
C ILE A 185 -38.53 16.49 -9.53
N ILE A 186 -38.04 15.40 -10.14
CA ILE A 186 -36.88 15.46 -11.05
C ILE A 186 -37.17 16.35 -12.26
N ILE A 187 -38.37 16.25 -12.84
CA ILE A 187 -38.78 17.09 -13.98
C ILE A 187 -38.85 18.55 -13.53
N GLU A 188 -39.57 18.83 -12.44
CA GLU A 188 -39.68 20.17 -11.85
C GLU A 188 -38.31 20.79 -11.56
N HIS A 189 -37.39 20.02 -10.95
CA HIS A 189 -36.03 20.48 -10.67
C HIS A 189 -35.26 20.83 -11.94
N ASN A 190 -35.35 20.02 -12.99
CA ASN A 190 -34.68 20.30 -14.26
C ASN A 190 -35.26 21.50 -15.01
N GLU A 191 -36.54 21.81 -14.80
CA GLU A 191 -37.19 23.00 -15.35
C GLU A 191 -36.82 24.26 -14.58
N VAL A 192 -36.78 24.19 -13.24
CA VAL A 192 -36.46 25.33 -12.37
C VAL A 192 -34.96 25.66 -12.37
N ASP A 193 -34.09 24.66 -12.37
CA ASP A 193 -32.63 24.82 -12.35
C ASP A 193 -31.94 23.95 -13.40
N PRO A 194 -32.04 24.28 -14.70
CA PRO A 194 -31.43 23.49 -15.78
C PRO A 194 -29.89 23.47 -15.70
N PHE A 195 -29.30 24.40 -14.95
CA PHE A 195 -27.85 24.56 -14.81
C PHE A 195 -27.33 24.01 -13.47
N SER A 196 -28.15 23.27 -12.71
CA SER A 196 -27.78 22.75 -11.39
C SER A 196 -26.50 21.90 -11.43
N LYS A 197 -26.26 21.21 -12.54
CA LYS A 197 -25.09 20.34 -12.77
C LYS A 197 -23.80 21.10 -13.06
N LEU A 198 -23.89 22.41 -13.27
CA LEU A 198 -22.76 23.28 -13.57
C LEU A 198 -22.16 23.84 -12.28
N LEU A 199 -20.88 24.22 -12.34
CA LEU A 199 -20.24 24.93 -11.23
C LEU A 199 -20.85 26.32 -11.07
N ASN A 200 -20.86 26.89 -9.86
CA ASN A 200 -21.49 28.20 -9.59
C ASN A 200 -21.06 29.29 -10.60
N HIS A 201 -19.76 29.41 -10.89
CA HIS A 201 -19.27 30.40 -11.85
C HIS A 201 -19.73 30.11 -13.29
N GLN A 202 -19.96 28.86 -13.66
CA GLN A 202 -20.51 28.49 -14.98
C GLN A 202 -22.00 28.81 -15.03
N LYS A 203 -22.73 28.54 -13.95
CA LYS A 203 -24.14 28.92 -13.81
C LYS A 203 -24.34 30.43 -13.98
N ASP A 204 -23.47 31.24 -13.36
CA ASP A 204 -23.49 32.71 -13.53
C ASP A 204 -23.34 33.12 -15.00
N LEU A 205 -22.50 32.43 -15.79
CA LEU A 205 -22.35 32.71 -17.23
C LEU A 205 -23.66 32.44 -17.99
N PHE A 206 -24.30 31.30 -17.74
CA PHE A 206 -25.56 30.96 -18.40
C PHE A 206 -26.73 31.85 -17.94
N ASP A 207 -26.76 32.25 -16.67
CA ASP A 207 -27.75 33.20 -16.16
C ASP A 207 -27.56 34.60 -16.76
N ASN A 208 -26.31 35.05 -16.95
CA ASN A 208 -26.00 36.29 -17.66
C ASN A 208 -26.44 36.23 -19.12
N VAL A 209 -26.16 35.12 -19.81
CA VAL A 209 -26.68 34.89 -21.18
C VAL A 209 -28.19 34.96 -21.18
N ARG A 210 -28.89 34.26 -20.28
CA ARG A 210 -30.36 34.29 -20.19
C ARG A 210 -30.90 35.70 -19.97
N PHE A 211 -30.26 36.49 -19.11
CA PHE A 211 -30.67 37.86 -18.82
C PHE A 211 -30.46 38.79 -20.01
N LYS A 212 -29.30 38.70 -20.66
CA LYS A 212 -28.89 39.60 -21.77
C LYS A 212 -29.42 39.15 -23.14
N ALA A 213 -29.80 37.88 -23.31
CA ALA A 213 -30.29 37.32 -24.58
C ALA A 213 -31.59 37.95 -25.09
N LYS A 214 -32.27 38.78 -24.30
CA LYS A 214 -33.39 39.61 -24.77
C LYS A 214 -32.95 40.76 -25.69
N GLY A 215 -31.65 41.07 -25.74
CA GLY A 215 -31.05 42.07 -26.60
C GLY A 215 -30.51 41.49 -27.91
N SER A 216 -29.31 41.92 -28.29
CA SER A 216 -28.58 41.43 -29.47
C SER A 216 -27.54 40.38 -29.09
N TYR A 217 -27.05 39.60 -30.08
CA TYR A 217 -25.94 38.67 -29.86
C TYR A 217 -24.69 39.37 -29.29
N ASN A 218 -24.46 40.62 -29.68
CA ASN A 218 -23.35 41.44 -29.15
C ASN A 218 -23.44 41.68 -27.63
N ASP A 219 -24.61 41.48 -27.01
CA ASP A 219 -24.77 41.64 -25.57
C ASP A 219 -24.39 40.35 -24.80
N ILE A 220 -24.30 39.22 -25.50
CA ILE A 220 -23.98 37.90 -24.92
C ILE A 220 -22.65 37.31 -25.40
N ASP A 221 -21.98 37.91 -26.39
CA ASP A 221 -20.79 37.35 -27.04
C ASP A 221 -19.66 37.05 -26.04
N ASP A 222 -19.41 37.94 -25.08
CA ASP A 222 -18.43 37.80 -24.01
C ASP A 222 -18.74 36.59 -23.11
N ASP A 223 -20.00 36.42 -22.72
CA ASP A 223 -20.40 35.32 -21.84
C ASP A 223 -20.38 33.98 -22.60
N ILE A 224 -20.77 33.97 -23.88
CA ILE A 224 -20.65 32.82 -24.77
C ILE A 224 -19.18 32.43 -24.98
N ASN A 225 -18.28 33.40 -25.17
CA ASN A 225 -16.85 33.15 -25.29
C ASN A 225 -16.25 32.54 -24.01
N LYS A 226 -16.66 33.04 -22.83
CA LYS A 226 -16.24 32.45 -21.54
C LYS A 226 -16.74 31.02 -21.38
N ILE A 227 -17.99 30.74 -21.76
CA ILE A 227 -18.54 29.37 -21.75
C ILE A 227 -17.73 28.46 -22.68
N ALA A 228 -17.41 28.91 -23.89
CA ALA A 228 -16.61 28.15 -24.84
C ALA A 228 -15.19 27.86 -24.32
N GLN A 229 -14.55 28.83 -23.65
CA GLN A 229 -13.24 28.65 -23.03
C GLN A 229 -13.27 27.65 -21.86
N GLU A 230 -14.29 27.72 -21.00
CA GLU A 230 -14.50 26.75 -19.91
C GLU A 230 -14.68 25.32 -20.48
N LEU A 231 -15.51 25.15 -21.50
CA LEU A 231 -15.70 23.85 -22.17
C LEU A 231 -14.39 23.34 -22.77
N TYR A 232 -13.63 24.18 -23.46
CA TYR A 232 -12.32 23.81 -24.01
C TYR A 232 -11.34 23.39 -22.91
N SER A 233 -11.26 24.16 -21.83
CA SER A 233 -10.41 23.85 -20.67
C SER A 233 -10.78 22.50 -20.03
N LYS A 234 -12.08 22.24 -19.82
CA LYS A 234 -12.57 20.97 -19.29
C LYS A 234 -12.25 19.80 -20.21
N ASN A 235 -12.46 19.94 -21.51
CA ASN A 235 -12.12 18.89 -22.48
C ASN A 235 -10.61 18.58 -22.46
N LYS A 236 -9.77 19.62 -22.44
CA LYS A 236 -8.31 19.45 -22.34
C LYS A 236 -7.89 18.75 -21.05
N LEU A 237 -8.52 19.07 -19.93
CA LEU A 237 -8.28 18.38 -18.66
C LEU A 237 -8.71 16.92 -18.73
N VAL A 238 -9.86 16.61 -19.32
CA VAL A 238 -10.31 15.23 -19.54
C VAL A 238 -9.29 14.46 -20.37
N ASP A 239 -8.81 15.04 -21.48
CA ASP A 239 -7.77 14.43 -22.31
C ASP A 239 -6.48 14.19 -21.50
N GLU A 240 -6.05 15.15 -20.68
CA GLU A 240 -4.87 15.02 -19.82
C GLU A 240 -5.05 13.95 -18.72
N TYR A 241 -6.25 13.84 -18.14
CA TYR A 241 -6.57 12.82 -17.13
C TYR A 241 -6.69 11.42 -17.73
N LEU A 242 -7.26 11.30 -18.93
CA LEU A 242 -7.27 10.05 -19.70
C LEU A 242 -5.84 9.63 -20.03
N ASP A 243 -4.94 10.56 -20.37
CA ASP A 243 -3.52 10.29 -20.53
C ASP A 243 -2.84 9.90 -19.20
N LYS A 244 -3.21 10.51 -18.07
CA LYS A 244 -2.74 10.12 -16.72
C LYS A 244 -3.22 8.75 -16.27
N SER A 245 -4.25 8.16 -16.89
CA SER A 245 -4.59 6.74 -16.68
C SER A 245 -3.38 5.82 -16.98
N ASN A 246 -2.52 6.22 -17.93
CA ASN A 246 -1.26 5.53 -18.18
C ASN A 246 -0.30 5.59 -16.98
N LEU A 247 -0.37 6.61 -16.11
CA LEU A 247 0.51 6.72 -14.96
C LEU A 247 0.24 5.62 -13.93
N SER A 248 -1.03 5.33 -13.62
CA SER A 248 -1.40 4.20 -12.75
C SER A 248 -0.98 2.86 -13.34
N PHE A 249 -1.09 2.72 -14.67
CA PHE A 249 -0.55 1.56 -15.39
C PHE A 249 0.97 1.45 -15.25
N TRP A 250 1.71 2.55 -15.45
CA TRP A 250 3.17 2.57 -15.28
C TRP A 250 3.60 2.31 -13.83
N VAL A 251 2.88 2.83 -12.84
CA VAL A 251 3.14 2.54 -11.41
C VAL A 251 2.99 1.04 -11.12
N SER A 252 1.97 0.39 -11.69
CA SER A 252 1.80 -1.07 -11.60
C SER A 252 2.95 -1.83 -12.27
N VAL A 253 3.37 -1.40 -13.47
CA VAL A 253 4.52 -1.99 -14.19
C VAL A 253 5.82 -1.83 -13.39
N PHE A 254 6.08 -0.67 -12.80
CA PHE A 254 7.25 -0.44 -11.94
C PHE A 254 7.20 -1.32 -10.67
N GLY A 255 6.03 -1.45 -10.05
CA GLY A 255 5.82 -2.36 -8.92
C GLY A 255 6.14 -3.81 -9.27
N LEU A 256 5.69 -4.28 -10.44
CA LEU A 256 5.98 -5.62 -10.95
C LEU A 256 7.49 -5.83 -11.18
N VAL A 257 8.17 -4.86 -11.78
CA VAL A 257 9.62 -4.92 -12.03
C VAL A 257 10.39 -4.97 -10.72
N ILE A 258 10.02 -4.16 -9.73
CA ILE A 258 10.64 -4.18 -8.39
C ILE A 258 10.41 -5.53 -7.71
N ALA A 259 9.19 -6.06 -7.77
CA ALA A 259 8.85 -7.37 -7.21
C ALA A 259 9.65 -8.52 -7.87
N LEU A 260 9.85 -8.46 -9.19
CA LEU A 260 10.69 -9.42 -9.90
C LEU A 260 12.15 -9.30 -9.47
N LEU A 261 12.69 -8.07 -9.39
CA LEU A 261 14.08 -7.84 -8.95
C LEU A 261 14.32 -8.31 -7.51
N THR A 262 13.40 -8.02 -6.58
CA THR A 262 13.52 -8.45 -5.18
C THR A 262 13.47 -9.97 -5.06
N THR A 263 12.58 -10.63 -5.82
CA THR A 263 12.50 -12.09 -5.89
C THR A 263 13.79 -12.69 -6.45
N LEU A 264 14.38 -12.07 -7.49
CA LEU A 264 15.60 -12.54 -8.12
C LEU A 264 16.81 -12.38 -7.19
N VAL A 265 16.90 -11.27 -6.45
CA VAL A 265 17.90 -11.04 -5.41
C VAL A 265 17.75 -12.06 -4.26
N GLN A 266 16.53 -12.32 -3.78
CA GLN A 266 16.27 -13.33 -2.76
C GLN A 266 16.67 -14.73 -3.23
N PHE A 267 16.39 -15.07 -4.49
CA PHE A 267 16.75 -16.35 -5.07
C PHE A 267 18.27 -16.56 -5.14
N ILE A 268 19.02 -15.52 -5.56
CA ILE A 268 20.49 -15.55 -5.58
C ILE A 268 21.06 -15.65 -4.15
N ALA A 269 20.51 -14.89 -3.20
CA ALA A 269 20.92 -14.96 -1.79
C ALA A 269 20.72 -16.37 -1.21
N THR A 270 19.59 -17.01 -1.52
CA THR A 270 19.26 -18.36 -1.08
C THR A 270 20.21 -19.41 -1.68
N ARG A 271 20.59 -19.25 -2.96
CA ARG A 271 21.56 -20.15 -3.61
C ARG A 271 22.97 -20.04 -3.00
N LYS A 272 23.47 -18.83 -2.73
CA LYS A 272 24.77 -18.65 -2.06
C LYS A 272 24.83 -19.36 -0.71
N ASN A 273 23.72 -19.38 0.02
CA ASN A 273 23.60 -20.08 1.30
C ASN A 273 23.73 -21.61 1.15
N LYS A 274 23.20 -22.19 0.06
CA LYS A 274 23.34 -23.64 -0.25
C LYS A 274 24.75 -24.05 -0.63
N TYR A 275 25.44 -23.26 -1.47
CA TYR A 275 26.81 -23.59 -1.90
C TYR A 275 27.83 -23.58 -0.75
N VAL A 276 27.59 -22.73 0.24
CA VAL A 276 28.43 -22.62 1.44
C VAL A 276 28.17 -23.78 2.41
N LEU A 277 26.96 -24.37 2.43
CA LEU A 277 26.66 -25.57 3.22
C LEU A 277 27.16 -26.87 2.56
N GLN A 278 27.37 -26.91 1.24
CA GLN A 278 27.95 -28.06 0.54
C GLN A 278 29.49 -28.11 0.59
N LYS A 279 30.14 -27.04 1.05
CA LYS A 279 31.60 -26.95 1.21
C LYS A 279 32.08 -27.15 2.66
N LEU A 280 31.16 -27.24 3.62
CA LEU A 280 31.40 -27.78 4.96
C LEU A 280 31.26 -29.30 4.92
#